data_AF-A0A2A4LRJ2-F1
#
_entry.id   AF-A0A2A4LRJ2-F1
#
_cell.length_a   1.000
_cell.length_b   1.000
_cell.length_c   1.000
_cell.angle_alpha   90.00
_cell.angle_beta   90.00
_cell.angle_gamma   90.00
#
_symmetry.space_group_name_H-M   'P 1'
#
loop_
_entity.id
_entity.type
_entity.pdbx_description
1 polymer ?
#
loop_
_entity_poly.entity_id
_entity_poly.type
_entity_poly.pdbx_seq_one_letter_code
_entity_poly.pdbx_strand_id
1 'polypeptide(L)'
;MIPSDGGKEVARGNGKVVRARLGDAKFFRESDLHQTKQENGFDDWINGLDNVTFHAKLGSQGERVKRIIELAGELSVPIAKAYGLGAEETPDTNVSPSRSCSTATSVSALKAQAKQAAKLAKADLQSAMVYEFPEMQGKMGRRYAQIAGEPASVALAIEEHYKPLGPTDDVPSDPVSVAVALADKLDTLVGFWAIDEKPTGSKDPFALRRAALGVIRLLVENGVRLNLESFVIISYTLLIHNAWHKGHLWAEIDGNLTDFPNVVPDGNDEEGNYVHTSPPVIDDNLAYGIKPLSFTEFDKLEDGINIIEQVSISGLECLLWVKEDLLFFFHDRLKVFLKDKGIRHDVIDAVLSSPHPEPVEGQGDGNDGSPTLRQAQGEGVVDGGRSEGTNTNDGVESNAPPPSIPPHKEEGSSSNDDLLLIVQKATALQKLVDSDDGTNLIQGYKRAANILAAEEKKKTQIASSVSADLFEVDEERSLFETLEDVEGLAASAIEAENFEVAMERLATLRAPIDAFFEKVHVNSDDENVRANRLALLARIRAATATVADFSKISG
;
A
#
# COMPACT_ATOMS: atom_id res chain seq x y z
N MET A 1 0.38 5.27 55.58
CA MET A 1 0.89 4.55 56.77
C MET A 1 2.34 4.18 56.48
N ILE A 2 3.31 4.80 57.15
CA ILE A 2 4.74 4.50 56.92
C ILE A 2 5.12 3.37 57.90
N PRO A 3 5.70 2.25 57.43
CA PRO A 3 6.11 1.15 58.29
C PRO A 3 7.08 1.60 59.39
N SER A 4 6.96 1.01 60.58
CA SER A 4 7.79 1.36 61.75
C SER A 4 9.29 1.09 61.58
N ASP A 5 9.67 0.27 60.59
CA ASP A 5 11.05 -0.04 60.21
C ASP A 5 11.55 0.80 59.02
N GLY A 6 10.75 1.76 58.54
CA GLY A 6 11.03 2.52 57.33
C GLY A 6 10.97 1.69 56.05
N GLY A 7 10.32 0.52 56.06
CA GLY A 7 10.16 -0.36 54.89
C GLY A 7 11.33 -1.31 54.61
N LYS A 8 12.28 -1.47 55.54
CA LYS A 8 13.48 -2.29 55.37
C LYS A 8 13.17 -3.78 55.19
N GLU A 9 12.22 -4.32 55.94
CA GLU A 9 11.82 -5.72 55.80
C GLU A 9 11.10 -5.98 54.48
N VAL A 10 10.29 -5.03 54.02
CA VAL A 10 9.64 -5.08 52.70
C VAL A 10 10.71 -5.06 51.60
N ALA A 11 11.68 -4.15 51.69
CA ALA A 11 12.79 -4.07 50.74
C ALA A 11 13.65 -5.35 50.74
N ARG A 12 13.92 -5.94 51.91
CA ARG A 12 14.65 -7.20 52.06
C ARG A 12 13.91 -8.36 51.43
N GLY A 13 12.60 -8.45 51.65
CA GLY A 13 11.70 -9.44 51.05
C GLY A 13 11.68 -9.33 49.54
N ASN A 14 11.36 -8.14 49.01
CA ASN A 14 11.34 -7.87 47.57
C ASN A 14 12.71 -8.14 46.92
N GLY A 15 13.80 -7.75 47.59
CA GLY A 15 15.15 -7.99 47.11
C GLY A 15 15.51 -9.47 46.96
N LYS A 16 14.95 -10.37 47.77
CA LYS A 16 15.14 -11.82 47.57
C LYS A 16 14.48 -12.30 46.28
N VAL A 17 13.26 -11.85 46.02
CA VAL A 17 12.49 -12.22 44.82
C VAL A 17 13.17 -11.67 43.56
N VAL A 18 13.55 -10.39 43.56
CA VAL A 18 14.24 -9.76 42.42
C VAL A 18 15.58 -10.44 42.14
N ARG A 19 16.38 -10.77 43.17
CA ARG A 19 17.65 -11.49 42.98
C ARG A 19 17.44 -12.89 42.39
N ALA A 20 16.42 -13.62 42.82
CA ALA A 20 16.10 -14.92 42.24
C ALA A 20 15.77 -14.79 40.75
N ARG A 21 14.86 -13.87 40.39
CA ARG A 21 14.50 -13.63 38.98
C ARG A 21 15.67 -13.16 38.12
N LEU A 22 16.56 -12.32 38.64
CA LEU A 22 17.79 -11.94 37.94
C LEU A 22 18.78 -13.11 37.81
N GLY A 23 18.79 -14.03 38.77
CA GLY A 23 19.54 -15.28 38.71
C GLY A 23 19.05 -16.18 37.57
N ASP A 24 17.74 -16.37 37.47
CA ASP A 24 17.11 -17.13 36.38
C ASP A 24 17.40 -16.50 35.02
N ALA A 25 17.19 -15.18 34.89
CA ALA A 25 17.50 -14.45 33.66
C ALA A 25 18.98 -14.59 33.26
N LYS A 26 19.90 -14.53 34.23
CA LYS A 26 21.33 -14.75 33.96
C LYS A 26 21.59 -16.16 33.42
N PHE A 27 20.97 -17.18 34.04
CA PHE A 27 21.11 -18.58 33.60
C PHE A 27 20.62 -18.78 32.16
N PHE A 28 19.42 -18.30 31.83
CA PHE A 28 18.88 -18.40 30.47
C PHE A 28 19.75 -17.67 29.45
N ARG A 29 20.23 -16.46 29.79
CA ARG A 29 21.14 -15.71 28.91
C ARG A 29 22.43 -16.48 28.63
N GLU A 30 23.00 -17.10 29.66
CA GLU A 30 24.24 -17.87 29.52
C GLU A 30 24.04 -19.12 28.65
N SER A 31 22.88 -19.78 28.76
CA SER A 31 22.48 -20.88 27.88
C SER A 31 22.32 -20.43 26.43
N ASP A 32 21.58 -19.35 26.19
CA ASP A 32 21.37 -18.80 24.84
C ASP A 32 22.69 -18.35 24.19
N LEU A 33 23.57 -17.71 24.98
CA LEU A 33 24.90 -17.31 24.52
C LEU A 33 25.82 -18.48 24.21
N HIS A 34 25.61 -19.62 24.87
CA HIS A 34 26.34 -20.84 24.53
C HIS A 34 25.87 -21.36 23.17
N GLN A 35 24.56 -21.45 22.95
CA GLN A 35 23.97 -21.92 21.70
C GLN A 35 24.34 -21.03 20.50
N THR A 36 24.18 -19.71 20.63
CA THR A 36 24.52 -18.74 19.56
C THR A 36 25.99 -18.71 19.16
N LYS A 37 26.89 -19.27 19.98
CA LYS A 37 28.34 -19.37 19.69
C LYS A 37 28.78 -20.73 19.16
N GLN A 38 27.88 -21.71 19.09
CA GLN A 38 28.18 -23.00 18.46
C GLN A 38 28.28 -22.84 16.93
N GLU A 39 28.81 -23.85 16.23
CA GLU A 39 29.02 -23.80 14.77
C GLU A 39 27.74 -23.49 13.98
N ASN A 40 26.57 -23.90 14.49
CA ASN A 40 25.26 -23.65 13.87
C ASN A 40 24.63 -22.30 14.28
N GLY A 41 25.20 -21.60 15.26
CA GLY A 41 24.82 -20.24 15.67
C GLY A 41 23.31 -19.96 15.73
N PHE A 42 22.87 -18.98 14.93
CA PHE A 42 21.45 -18.61 14.78
C PHE A 42 20.66 -19.56 13.87
N ASP A 43 21.31 -20.40 13.07
CA ASP A 43 20.60 -21.24 12.11
C ASP A 43 19.72 -22.28 12.80
N ASP A 44 20.13 -22.80 13.96
CA ASP A 44 19.27 -23.68 14.78
C ASP A 44 17.99 -22.97 15.25
N TRP A 45 18.10 -21.70 15.66
CA TRP A 45 16.93 -20.90 16.04
C TRP A 45 16.05 -20.58 14.84
N ILE A 46 16.64 -20.29 13.70
CA ILE A 46 15.88 -19.99 12.48
C ILE A 46 15.13 -21.22 11.99
N ASN A 47 15.78 -22.38 11.98
CA ASN A 47 15.14 -23.65 11.63
C ASN A 47 14.03 -24.02 12.64
N GLY A 48 14.21 -23.68 13.92
CA GLY A 48 13.19 -23.86 14.95
C GLY A 48 11.89 -23.09 14.68
N LEU A 49 11.94 -21.98 13.93
CA LEU A 49 10.75 -21.20 13.57
C LEU A 49 9.77 -21.95 12.67
N ASP A 50 10.23 -22.95 11.91
CA ASP A 50 9.35 -23.78 11.10
C ASP A 50 8.38 -24.61 11.97
N ASN A 51 8.69 -24.81 13.26
CA ASN A 51 7.84 -25.51 14.23
C ASN A 51 6.91 -24.57 15.02
N VAL A 52 7.03 -23.25 14.84
CA VAL A 52 6.18 -22.27 15.52
C VAL A 52 5.02 -21.89 14.62
N THR A 53 3.79 -22.25 14.99
CA THR A 53 2.60 -21.85 14.23
C THR A 53 2.43 -20.33 14.28
N PHE A 54 2.39 -19.67 13.12
CA PHE A 54 1.99 -18.27 13.01
C PHE A 54 0.47 -18.17 13.01
N HIS A 55 -0.18 -18.92 12.13
CA HIS A 55 -1.63 -19.02 12.04
C HIS A 55 -2.00 -20.34 11.37
N ALA A 56 -3.10 -20.99 11.78
CA ALA A 56 -3.51 -22.28 11.21
C ALA A 56 -3.66 -22.22 9.68
N LYS A 57 -4.12 -21.07 9.16
CA LYS A 57 -4.30 -20.79 7.74
C LYS A 57 -3.08 -20.18 7.02
N LEU A 58 -2.10 -19.64 7.74
CA LEU A 58 -0.94 -18.96 7.10
C LEU A 58 0.38 -19.68 7.32
N GLY A 59 0.35 -20.79 8.07
CA GLY A 59 1.49 -21.66 8.31
C GLY A 59 2.36 -21.25 9.49
N SER A 60 3.66 -21.50 9.36
CA SER A 60 4.67 -21.32 10.40
C SER A 60 5.27 -19.90 10.41
N GLN A 61 5.92 -19.54 11.51
CA GLN A 61 6.73 -18.32 11.60
C GLN A 61 7.94 -18.40 10.66
N GLY A 62 8.52 -19.57 10.44
CA GLY A 62 9.64 -19.74 9.52
C GLY A 62 9.26 -19.40 8.08
N GLU A 63 8.07 -19.82 7.62
CA GLU A 63 7.53 -19.45 6.30
C GLU A 63 7.26 -17.96 6.19
N ARG A 64 6.67 -17.38 7.24
CA ARG A 64 6.45 -15.94 7.32
C ARG A 64 7.75 -15.16 7.21
N VAL A 65 8.80 -15.58 7.93
CA VAL A 65 10.13 -14.95 7.86
C VAL A 65 10.71 -15.02 6.46
N LYS A 66 10.57 -16.15 5.75
CA LYS A 66 11.02 -16.28 4.35
C LYS A 66 10.39 -15.22 3.43
N ARG A 67 9.09 -14.96 3.57
CA ARG A 67 8.40 -13.90 2.81
C ARG A 67 8.87 -12.50 3.21
N ILE A 68 9.02 -12.25 4.50
CA ILE A 68 9.50 -10.96 5.02
C ILE A 68 10.92 -10.67 4.51
N ILE A 69 11.80 -11.67 4.39
CA ILE A 69 13.14 -11.50 3.82
C ILE A 69 13.06 -10.94 2.40
N GLU A 70 12.28 -11.59 1.53
CA GLU A 70 12.13 -11.14 0.15
C GLU A 70 11.47 -9.76 0.06
N LEU A 71 10.37 -9.56 0.80
CA LEU A 71 9.65 -8.29 0.82
C LEU A 71 10.49 -7.13 1.36
N ALA A 72 11.26 -7.32 2.43
CA ALA A 72 12.18 -6.32 2.97
C ALA A 72 13.30 -5.97 1.96
N GLY A 73 13.75 -6.97 1.20
CA GLY A 73 14.72 -6.78 0.13
C GLY A 73 14.18 -5.89 -1.00
N GLU A 74 12.92 -6.06 -1.39
CA GLU A 74 12.30 -5.22 -2.41
C GLU A 74 11.96 -3.82 -1.90
N LEU A 75 11.48 -3.70 -0.66
CA LEU A 75 11.21 -2.40 -0.01
C LEU A 75 12.46 -1.55 0.17
N SER A 76 13.63 -2.16 0.20
CA SER A 76 14.91 -1.45 0.32
C SER A 76 15.15 -0.47 -0.85
N VAL A 77 14.60 -0.72 -2.04
CA VAL A 77 14.78 0.14 -3.22
C VAL A 77 14.09 1.50 -3.06
N PRO A 78 12.76 1.60 -2.83
CA PRO A 78 12.10 2.88 -2.61
C PRO A 78 12.60 3.59 -1.33
N ILE A 79 13.00 2.83 -0.30
CA ILE A 79 13.58 3.41 0.93
C ILE A 79 14.93 4.04 0.62
N ALA A 80 15.81 3.36 -0.12
CA ALA A 80 17.11 3.92 -0.50
C ALA A 80 16.95 5.24 -1.27
N LYS A 81 15.96 5.32 -2.17
CA LYS A 81 15.61 6.56 -2.89
C LYS A 81 15.19 7.67 -1.93
N ALA A 82 14.31 7.39 -0.97
CA ALA A 82 13.85 8.38 0.01
C ALA A 82 15.00 8.92 0.91
N TYR A 83 15.99 8.08 1.19
CA TYR A 83 17.15 8.43 2.01
C TYR A 83 18.33 9.00 1.19
N GLY A 84 18.17 9.17 -0.12
CA GLY A 84 19.21 9.71 -1.00
C GLY A 84 20.44 8.79 -1.14
N LEU A 85 20.28 7.48 -0.96
CA LEU A 85 21.35 6.51 -1.14
C LEU A 85 21.56 6.26 -2.65
N GLY A 86 22.82 6.35 -3.10
CA GLY A 86 23.17 6.25 -4.52
C GLY A 86 22.84 4.89 -5.14
N ALA A 87 22.31 4.93 -6.36
CA ALA A 87 22.10 3.76 -7.20
C ALA A 87 23.35 3.55 -8.07
N GLU A 88 24.41 2.92 -7.54
CA GLU A 88 25.43 2.22 -8.35
C GLU A 88 26.51 1.56 -7.48
N GLU A 89 26.79 0.29 -7.76
CA GLU A 89 28.16 -0.19 -7.97
C GLU A 89 28.11 -1.15 -9.18
N THR A 90 28.68 -0.74 -10.32
CA THR A 90 29.23 -1.70 -11.27
C THR A 90 30.29 -2.54 -10.55
N PRO A 91 30.41 -3.84 -10.83
CA PRO A 91 31.35 -4.71 -10.13
C PRO A 91 32.78 -4.46 -10.62
N ASP A 92 33.39 -3.36 -10.17
CA ASP A 92 34.83 -3.12 -10.37
C ASP A 92 35.63 -3.90 -9.32
N THR A 93 36.16 -5.03 -9.79
CA THR A 93 37.15 -5.85 -9.10
C THR A 93 38.43 -5.05 -8.82
N ASN A 94 38.56 -4.47 -7.62
CA ASN A 94 39.79 -4.39 -6.80
C ASN A 94 39.76 -3.18 -5.85
N VAL A 95 39.18 -3.33 -4.66
CA VAL A 95 39.60 -2.54 -3.48
C VAL A 95 39.57 -3.44 -2.24
N SER A 96 40.71 -3.57 -1.57
CA SER A 96 40.83 -4.27 -0.29
C SER A 96 40.09 -3.50 0.83
N PRO A 97 39.43 -4.20 1.78
CA PRO A 97 38.58 -3.54 2.77
C PRO A 97 39.46 -2.95 3.88
N SER A 98 39.51 -1.63 3.99
CA SER A 98 39.97 -0.99 5.22
C SER A 98 39.06 0.17 5.61
N ARG A 99 38.55 0.05 6.83
CA ARG A 99 37.96 1.07 7.73
C ARG A 99 36.44 1.18 7.78
N SER A 100 36.00 1.18 9.04
CA SER A 100 34.66 1.27 9.61
C SER A 100 33.90 2.55 9.24
N CYS A 101 32.70 2.41 8.70
CA CYS A 101 31.61 3.39 8.79
C CYS A 101 30.27 2.65 8.62
N SER A 102 29.32 2.90 9.52
CA SER A 102 28.20 2.01 9.86
C SER A 102 26.84 2.46 9.31
N THR A 103 26.76 2.82 8.04
CA THR A 103 25.50 3.16 7.37
C THR A 103 25.53 2.57 5.97
N ALA A 104 24.47 1.86 5.57
CA ALA A 104 24.34 1.33 4.21
C ALA A 104 24.62 2.45 3.19
N THR A 105 25.71 2.35 2.46
CA THR A 105 26.20 3.41 1.55
C THR A 105 25.61 3.27 0.15
N SER A 106 25.04 2.10 -0.17
CA SER A 106 24.44 1.76 -1.46
C SER A 106 23.13 0.99 -1.29
N VAL A 107 22.30 0.99 -2.35
CA VAL A 107 21.04 0.22 -2.42
C VAL A 107 21.28 -1.27 -2.18
N SER A 108 22.34 -1.84 -2.78
CA SER A 108 22.68 -3.27 -2.64
C SER A 108 23.06 -3.63 -1.20
N ALA A 109 23.83 -2.77 -0.52
CA ALA A 109 24.18 -2.95 0.88
C ALA A 109 22.93 -2.87 1.78
N LEU A 110 22.03 -1.91 1.52
CA LEU A 110 20.76 -1.81 2.26
C LEU A 110 19.91 -3.07 2.07
N LYS A 111 19.74 -3.54 0.81
CA LYS A 111 19.00 -4.76 0.48
C LYS A 111 19.59 -5.98 1.21
N ALA A 112 20.91 -6.14 1.20
CA ALA A 112 21.56 -7.24 1.91
C ALA A 112 21.35 -7.16 3.44
N GLN A 113 21.50 -5.97 4.03
CA GLN A 113 21.26 -5.75 5.46
C GLN A 113 19.80 -5.96 5.86
N ALA A 114 18.84 -5.52 5.05
CA ALA A 114 17.41 -5.72 5.27
C ALA A 114 17.04 -7.20 5.22
N LYS A 115 17.56 -7.95 4.24
CA LYS A 115 17.39 -9.41 4.17
C LYS A 115 17.97 -10.13 5.38
N GLN A 116 19.19 -9.75 5.79
CA GLN A 116 19.83 -10.35 6.97
C GLN A 116 19.08 -10.02 8.26
N ALA A 117 18.66 -8.77 8.43
CA ALA A 117 17.86 -8.34 9.57
C ALA A 117 16.53 -9.07 9.63
N ALA A 118 15.81 -9.20 8.50
CA ALA A 118 14.56 -9.95 8.41
C ALA A 118 14.75 -11.43 8.78
N LYS A 119 15.84 -12.06 8.33
CA LYS A 119 16.19 -13.46 8.68
C LYS A 119 16.35 -13.63 10.20
N LEU A 120 16.96 -12.66 10.87
CA LEU A 120 17.24 -12.71 12.31
C LEU A 120 16.13 -12.13 13.20
N ALA A 121 15.23 -11.32 12.66
CA ALA A 121 14.25 -10.50 13.39
C ALA A 121 13.39 -11.28 14.39
N LYS A 122 13.11 -12.56 14.10
CA LYS A 122 12.26 -13.42 14.93
C LYS A 122 12.98 -14.63 15.51
N ALA A 123 14.29 -14.75 15.28
CA ALA A 123 15.06 -15.90 15.75
C ALA A 123 15.07 -16.01 17.29
N ASP A 124 14.97 -14.88 17.98
CA ASP A 124 14.94 -14.83 19.44
C ASP A 124 13.69 -15.49 20.06
N LEU A 125 12.64 -15.74 19.29
CA LEU A 125 11.49 -16.54 19.72
C LEU A 125 11.86 -17.98 20.12
N GLN A 126 12.99 -18.50 19.65
CA GLN A 126 13.53 -19.80 20.06
C GLN A 126 14.46 -19.71 21.28
N SER A 127 14.74 -18.51 21.79
CA SER A 127 15.63 -18.34 22.94
C SER A 127 14.92 -18.69 24.25
N ALA A 128 15.66 -19.29 25.19
CA ALA A 128 15.13 -19.61 26.50
C ALA A 128 14.79 -18.33 27.29
N MET A 129 15.55 -17.25 27.07
CA MET A 129 15.26 -15.94 27.66
C MET A 129 13.89 -15.41 27.25
N VAL A 130 13.55 -15.42 25.96
CA VAL A 130 12.26 -14.88 25.48
C VAL A 130 11.11 -15.81 25.85
N TYR A 131 11.35 -17.12 25.92
CA TYR A 131 10.35 -18.06 26.42
C TYR A 131 9.92 -17.76 27.87
N GLU A 132 10.87 -17.49 28.77
CA GLU A 132 10.56 -17.14 30.17
C GLU A 132 10.12 -15.67 30.34
N PHE A 133 10.69 -14.75 29.55
CA PHE A 133 10.44 -13.31 29.62
C PHE A 133 10.01 -12.76 28.24
N PRO A 134 8.74 -12.97 27.82
CA PRO A 134 8.26 -12.53 26.51
C PRO A 134 8.42 -11.02 26.26
N GLU A 135 8.42 -10.19 27.30
CA GLU A 135 8.65 -8.74 27.21
C GLU A 135 10.06 -8.35 26.73
N MET A 136 10.98 -9.32 26.69
CA MET A 136 12.36 -9.17 26.22
C MET A 136 12.54 -9.49 24.74
N GLN A 137 11.48 -9.91 24.05
CA GLN A 137 11.43 -10.12 22.61
C GLN A 137 11.90 -8.86 21.85
N GLY A 138 12.65 -9.06 20.77
CA GLY A 138 13.33 -8.04 19.97
C GLY A 138 14.58 -7.48 20.67
N LYS A 139 14.47 -7.09 21.94
CA LYS A 139 15.59 -6.52 22.72
C LYS A 139 16.73 -7.52 22.89
N MET A 140 16.38 -8.77 23.23
CA MET A 140 17.37 -9.83 23.38
C MET A 140 17.89 -10.29 22.02
N GLY A 141 17.03 -10.36 20.99
CA GLY A 141 17.45 -10.60 19.61
C GLY A 141 18.53 -9.62 19.16
N ARG A 142 18.31 -8.30 19.32
CA ARG A 142 19.33 -7.27 19.07
C ARG A 142 20.61 -7.52 19.86
N ARG A 143 20.49 -7.84 21.15
CA ARG A 143 21.66 -8.05 22.00
C ARG A 143 22.49 -9.25 21.55
N TYR A 144 21.84 -10.34 21.15
CA TYR A 144 22.50 -11.54 20.64
C TYR A 144 23.15 -11.28 19.28
N ALA A 145 22.46 -10.59 18.37
CA ALA A 145 23.01 -10.19 17.08
C ALA A 145 24.27 -9.31 17.23
N GLN A 146 24.25 -8.33 18.14
CA GLN A 146 25.43 -7.52 18.47
C GLN A 146 26.61 -8.35 18.97
N ILE A 147 26.36 -9.37 19.79
CA ILE A 147 27.40 -10.24 20.32
C ILE A 147 27.94 -11.17 19.24
N ALA A 148 27.11 -11.59 18.29
CA ALA A 148 27.50 -12.34 17.11
C ALA A 148 28.26 -11.50 16.06
N GLY A 149 28.37 -10.18 16.26
CA GLY A 149 29.12 -9.28 15.38
C GLY A 149 28.31 -8.76 14.20
N GLU A 150 26.97 -8.87 14.23
CA GLU A 150 26.11 -8.31 13.19
C GLU A 150 26.22 -6.77 13.13
N PRO A 151 26.03 -6.15 11.95
CA PRO A 151 26.03 -4.70 11.80
C PRO A 151 25.04 -4.01 12.75
N ALA A 152 25.38 -2.79 13.19
CA ALA A 152 24.56 -2.05 14.15
C ALA A 152 23.12 -1.81 13.66
N SER A 153 22.93 -1.47 12.37
CA SER A 153 21.61 -1.31 11.76
C SER A 153 20.83 -2.63 11.67
N VAL A 154 21.50 -3.74 11.35
CA VAL A 154 20.87 -5.08 11.34
C VAL A 154 20.38 -5.45 12.74
N ALA A 155 21.24 -5.28 13.75
CA ALA A 155 20.86 -5.57 15.12
C ALA A 155 19.75 -4.65 15.64
N LEU A 156 19.76 -3.37 15.26
CA LEU A 156 18.70 -2.42 15.59
C LEU A 156 17.36 -2.84 14.97
N ALA A 157 17.36 -3.22 13.69
CA ALA A 157 16.17 -3.65 12.97
C ALA A 157 15.49 -4.88 13.59
N ILE A 158 16.25 -5.80 14.23
CA ILE A 158 15.71 -6.95 14.97
C ILE A 158 14.89 -6.52 16.20
N GLU A 159 15.19 -5.38 16.82
CA GLU A 159 14.37 -4.85 17.91
C GLU A 159 13.21 -4.01 17.35
N GLU A 160 13.47 -3.23 16.32
CA GLU A 160 12.57 -2.18 15.84
C GLU A 160 11.52 -2.66 14.83
N HIS A 161 11.61 -3.85 14.24
CA HIS A 161 10.62 -4.30 13.25
C HIS A 161 9.20 -4.42 13.81
N TYR A 162 9.05 -4.61 15.12
CA TYR A 162 7.75 -4.57 15.80
C TYR A 162 7.13 -3.16 15.83
N LYS A 163 7.95 -2.12 15.76
CA LYS A 163 7.52 -0.73 15.88
C LYS A 163 7.00 -0.16 14.54
N PRO A 164 6.15 0.87 14.57
CA PRO A 164 5.42 1.34 15.74
C PRO A 164 4.27 0.38 16.10
N LEU A 165 4.07 0.10 17.39
CA LEU A 165 2.98 -0.74 17.90
C LEU A 165 1.67 0.02 18.13
N GLY A 166 1.72 1.36 18.18
CA GLY A 166 0.56 2.21 18.42
C GLY A 166 0.79 3.67 18.03
N PRO A 167 -0.18 4.55 18.30
CA PRO A 167 -0.13 5.96 17.86
C PRO A 167 0.97 6.79 18.54
N THR A 168 1.35 6.46 19.77
CA THR A 168 2.35 7.19 20.56
C THR A 168 3.70 6.50 20.61
N ASP A 169 3.86 5.36 19.93
CA ASP A 169 5.11 4.62 19.90
C ASP A 169 6.10 5.29 18.95
N ASP A 170 7.40 5.06 19.20
CA ASP A 170 8.47 5.58 18.35
C ASP A 170 8.41 4.94 16.97
N VAL A 171 8.65 5.73 15.92
CA VAL A 171 8.77 5.23 14.56
C VAL A 171 10.25 4.98 14.23
N PRO A 172 10.59 3.78 13.74
CA PRO A 172 11.94 3.50 13.26
C PRO A 172 12.39 4.51 12.19
N SER A 173 13.64 4.96 12.28
CA SER A 173 14.25 5.91 11.35
C SER A 173 15.52 5.39 10.67
N ASP A 174 16.04 4.24 11.09
CA ASP A 174 17.13 3.57 10.38
C ASP A 174 16.54 2.85 9.15
N PRO A 175 17.13 2.99 7.95
CA PRO A 175 16.53 2.48 6.72
C PRO A 175 16.37 0.96 6.71
N VAL A 176 17.26 0.21 7.37
CA VAL A 176 17.14 -1.25 7.51
C VAL A 176 15.94 -1.57 8.40
N SER A 177 15.79 -0.83 9.50
CA SER A 177 14.69 -0.99 10.46
C SER A 177 13.34 -0.67 9.82
N VAL A 178 13.26 0.41 9.02
CA VAL A 178 12.07 0.79 8.26
C VAL A 178 11.68 -0.31 7.26
N ALA A 179 12.65 -0.87 6.51
CA ALA A 179 12.40 -1.92 5.53
C ALA A 179 11.79 -3.17 6.16
N VAL A 180 12.38 -3.66 7.25
CA VAL A 180 11.90 -4.87 7.94
C VAL A 180 10.56 -4.61 8.65
N ALA A 181 10.38 -3.43 9.25
CA ALA A 181 9.13 -3.05 9.92
C ALA A 181 7.95 -2.92 8.94
N LEU A 182 8.19 -2.37 7.74
CA LEU A 182 7.21 -2.30 6.66
C LEU A 182 6.88 -3.70 6.12
N ALA A 183 7.91 -4.51 5.84
CA ALA A 183 7.74 -5.88 5.35
C ALA A 183 6.90 -6.73 6.31
N ASP A 184 7.18 -6.69 7.60
CA ASP A 184 6.42 -7.45 8.62
C ASP A 184 4.94 -7.06 8.65
N LYS A 185 4.64 -5.75 8.57
CA LYS A 185 3.25 -5.26 8.63
C LYS A 185 2.50 -5.52 7.34
N LEU A 186 3.13 -5.33 6.18
CA LEU A 186 2.52 -5.62 4.88
C LEU A 186 2.24 -7.11 4.73
N ASP A 187 3.19 -8.00 5.05
CA ASP A 187 2.98 -9.46 5.02
C ASP A 187 1.82 -9.88 5.92
N THR A 188 1.72 -9.28 7.11
CA THR A 188 0.61 -9.54 8.04
C THR A 188 -0.72 -9.11 7.43
N LEU A 189 -0.82 -7.88 6.95
CA LEU A 189 -2.05 -7.35 6.36
C LEU A 189 -2.48 -8.19 5.15
N VAL A 190 -1.57 -8.45 4.22
CA VAL A 190 -1.85 -9.25 3.02
C VAL A 190 -2.26 -10.68 3.39
N GLY A 191 -1.55 -11.31 4.32
CA GLY A 191 -1.88 -12.65 4.80
C GLY A 191 -3.28 -12.74 5.39
N PHE A 192 -3.66 -11.82 6.29
CA PHE A 192 -4.98 -11.83 6.91
C PHE A 192 -6.12 -11.46 5.93
N TRP A 193 -5.84 -10.63 4.91
CA TRP A 193 -6.80 -10.40 3.82
C TRP A 193 -6.98 -11.64 2.93
N ALA A 194 -5.89 -12.35 2.61
CA ALA A 194 -5.92 -13.55 1.78
C ALA A 194 -6.78 -14.69 2.35
N ILE A 195 -6.95 -14.72 3.68
CA ILE A 195 -7.75 -15.73 4.40
C ILE A 195 -9.10 -15.19 4.92
N ASP A 196 -9.46 -13.96 4.52
CA ASP A 196 -10.68 -13.25 4.91
C ASP A 196 -10.88 -13.09 6.43
N GLU A 197 -9.79 -12.89 7.19
CA GLU A 197 -9.81 -12.67 8.63
C GLU A 197 -9.56 -11.19 8.98
N LYS A 198 -10.35 -10.32 8.36
CA LYS A 198 -10.24 -8.87 8.50
C LYS A 198 -10.93 -8.31 9.76
N PRO A 199 -10.57 -7.08 10.21
CA PRO A 199 -11.21 -6.46 11.36
C PRO A 199 -12.69 -6.18 11.09
N THR A 200 -13.56 -6.47 12.06
CA THR A 200 -15.01 -6.28 11.94
C THR A 200 -15.55 -5.41 13.06
N GLY A 201 -16.30 -4.35 12.74
CA GLY A 201 -16.94 -3.48 13.74
C GLY A 201 -15.97 -2.99 14.83
N SER A 202 -16.16 -3.39 16.08
CA SER A 202 -15.24 -3.07 17.18
C SER A 202 -14.09 -4.08 17.38
N LYS A 203 -14.14 -5.25 16.73
CA LYS A 203 -13.22 -6.37 16.93
C LYS A 203 -12.02 -6.27 15.97
N ASP A 204 -10.82 -6.27 16.53
CA ASP A 204 -9.55 -6.34 15.80
C ASP A 204 -8.62 -7.33 16.53
N PRO A 205 -8.85 -8.65 16.36
CA PRO A 205 -8.17 -9.68 17.16
C PRO A 205 -6.66 -9.75 16.89
N PHE A 206 -6.24 -9.41 15.66
CA PHE A 206 -4.84 -9.47 15.22
C PHE A 206 -4.18 -8.09 15.11
N ALA A 207 -4.84 -7.05 15.64
CA ALA A 207 -4.33 -5.68 15.64
C ALA A 207 -4.02 -5.11 14.24
N LEU A 208 -4.77 -5.51 13.22
CA LEU A 208 -4.55 -5.12 11.82
C LEU A 208 -4.75 -3.62 11.60
N ARG A 209 -5.62 -2.97 12.39
CA ARG A 209 -5.74 -1.49 12.36
C ARG A 209 -4.47 -0.82 12.85
N ARG A 210 -3.81 -1.40 13.85
CA ARG A 210 -2.53 -0.89 14.37
C ARG A 210 -1.40 -1.17 13.39
N ALA A 211 -1.39 -2.32 12.72
CA ALA A 211 -0.45 -2.62 11.65
C ALA A 211 -0.56 -1.63 10.48
N ALA A 212 -1.78 -1.36 9.99
CA ALA A 212 -2.00 -0.40 8.91
C ALA A 212 -1.64 1.03 9.32
N LEU A 213 -1.98 1.46 10.54
CA LEU A 213 -1.51 2.74 11.07
C LEU A 213 0.02 2.79 11.14
N GLY A 214 0.67 1.68 11.51
CA GLY A 214 2.13 1.60 11.55
C GLY A 214 2.78 1.74 10.18
N VAL A 215 2.19 1.16 9.12
CA VAL A 215 2.62 1.37 7.72
C VAL A 215 2.48 2.84 7.34
N ILE A 216 1.32 3.46 7.58
CA ILE A 216 1.08 4.89 7.30
C ILE A 216 2.16 5.75 7.98
N ARG A 217 2.42 5.52 9.27
CA ARG A 217 3.41 6.28 10.03
C ARG A 217 4.83 6.05 9.53
N LEU A 218 5.21 4.81 9.21
CA LEU A 218 6.52 4.49 8.65
C LEU A 218 6.76 5.22 7.32
N LEU A 219 5.76 5.28 6.44
CA LEU A 219 5.87 5.98 5.16
C LEU A 219 5.91 7.50 5.33
N VAL A 220 4.99 8.05 6.12
CA VAL A 220 4.82 9.51 6.28
C VAL A 220 5.98 10.12 7.07
N GLU A 221 6.34 9.55 8.22
CA GLU A 221 7.36 10.13 9.10
C GLU A 221 8.78 9.98 8.54
N ASN A 222 9.02 8.99 7.66
CA ASN A 222 10.30 8.80 6.98
C ASN A 222 10.34 9.35 5.54
N GLY A 223 9.26 9.96 5.05
CA GLY A 223 9.23 10.52 3.69
C GLY A 223 9.37 9.45 2.58
N VAL A 224 8.93 8.23 2.82
CA VAL A 224 9.03 7.12 1.85
C VAL A 224 7.81 7.14 0.92
N ARG A 225 8.06 7.37 -0.37
CA ARG A 225 7.09 7.22 -1.45
C ARG A 225 6.98 5.73 -1.81
N LEU A 226 5.78 5.18 -1.76
CA LEU A 226 5.53 3.75 -2.00
C LEU A 226 4.23 3.56 -2.76
N ASN A 227 4.27 2.76 -3.83
CA ASN A 227 3.09 2.22 -4.49
C ASN A 227 2.67 0.95 -3.72
N LEU A 228 1.72 1.07 -2.78
CA LEU A 228 1.29 -0.07 -1.96
C LEU A 228 0.68 -1.18 -2.79
N GLU A 229 -0.01 -0.87 -3.89
CA GLU A 229 -0.59 -1.89 -4.78
C GLU A 229 0.47 -2.89 -5.24
N SER A 230 1.61 -2.39 -5.72
CA SER A 230 2.73 -3.23 -6.18
C SER A 230 3.27 -4.12 -5.07
N PHE A 231 3.42 -3.58 -3.85
CA PHE A 231 3.95 -4.35 -2.72
C PHE A 231 2.94 -5.32 -2.11
N VAL A 232 1.64 -5.01 -2.21
CA VAL A 232 0.57 -5.96 -1.89
C VAL A 232 0.60 -7.14 -2.87
N ILE A 233 0.75 -6.86 -4.17
CA ILE A 233 0.90 -7.90 -5.20
C ILE A 233 2.12 -8.77 -4.91
N ILE A 234 3.30 -8.18 -4.69
CA ILE A 234 4.54 -8.93 -4.38
C ILE A 234 4.33 -9.81 -3.14
N SER A 235 3.81 -9.24 -2.05
CA SER A 235 3.59 -9.98 -0.81
C SER A 235 2.59 -11.14 -0.99
N TYR A 236 1.55 -10.94 -1.79
CA TYR A 236 0.54 -11.96 -2.07
C TYR A 236 1.11 -13.10 -2.92
N THR A 237 1.90 -12.77 -3.95
CA THR A 237 2.60 -13.74 -4.78
C THR A 237 3.56 -14.60 -3.94
N LEU A 238 4.33 -13.99 -3.03
CA LEU A 238 5.20 -14.73 -2.10
C LEU A 238 4.42 -15.66 -1.17
N LEU A 239 3.21 -15.27 -0.76
CA LEU A 239 2.32 -16.09 0.07
C LEU A 239 1.88 -17.36 -0.67
N ILE A 240 1.44 -17.21 -1.91
CA ILE A 240 0.95 -18.33 -2.73
C ILE A 240 2.10 -19.25 -3.14
N HIS A 241 3.23 -18.68 -3.53
CA HIS A 241 4.41 -19.45 -3.93
C HIS A 241 4.86 -20.43 -2.83
N ASN A 242 4.89 -19.96 -1.57
CA ASN A 242 5.22 -20.82 -0.43
C ASN A 242 4.17 -21.93 -0.18
N ALA A 243 2.88 -21.64 -0.37
CA ALA A 243 1.82 -22.63 -0.24
C ALA A 243 1.91 -23.72 -1.32
N TRP A 244 2.33 -23.35 -2.54
CA TRP A 244 2.51 -24.29 -3.65
C TRP A 244 3.67 -25.26 -3.41
N HIS A 245 4.84 -24.76 -3.03
CA HIS A 245 6.03 -25.61 -2.85
C HIS A 245 5.91 -26.70 -1.78
N LYS A 246 4.93 -26.61 -0.88
CA LYS A 246 4.64 -27.65 0.12
C LYS A 246 3.56 -28.65 -0.31
N GLY A 247 3.08 -28.60 -1.56
CA GLY A 247 2.04 -29.50 -2.06
C GLY A 247 0.68 -29.27 -1.41
N HIS A 248 0.46 -28.09 -0.82
CA HIS A 248 -0.80 -27.75 -0.16
C HIS A 248 -1.81 -27.07 -1.08
N LEU A 249 -1.37 -26.67 -2.26
CA LEU A 249 -2.19 -26.36 -3.41
C LEU A 249 -2.05 -27.55 -4.36
N TRP A 250 -3.17 -28.20 -4.67
CA TRP A 250 -3.21 -29.36 -5.56
C TRP A 250 -3.94 -29.01 -6.83
N ALA A 251 -3.66 -29.83 -7.85
CA ALA A 251 -4.31 -29.72 -9.14
C ALA A 251 -5.21 -30.90 -9.48
N GLU A 252 -6.50 -30.65 -9.66
CA GLU A 252 -7.37 -31.64 -10.31
C GLU A 252 -7.02 -31.74 -11.81
N ILE A 253 -6.51 -32.90 -12.21
CA ILE A 253 -6.32 -33.29 -13.61
C ILE A 253 -7.25 -34.49 -13.85
N ASP A 254 -8.19 -34.34 -14.79
CA ASP A 254 -9.06 -35.42 -15.29
C ASP A 254 -9.80 -36.24 -14.20
N GLY A 255 -10.31 -35.56 -13.16
CA GLY A 255 -11.27 -36.15 -12.21
C GLY A 255 -10.70 -37.15 -11.19
N ASN A 256 -9.37 -37.20 -11.00
CA ASN A 256 -8.75 -37.96 -9.91
C ASN A 256 -7.82 -37.05 -9.08
N LEU A 257 -8.03 -37.01 -7.76
CA LEU A 257 -7.06 -36.43 -6.83
C LEU A 257 -5.80 -37.32 -6.81
N THR A 258 -4.68 -36.81 -7.30
CA THR A 258 -3.38 -37.47 -7.14
C THR A 258 -2.37 -36.49 -6.53
N ASP A 259 -1.61 -36.97 -5.54
CA ASP A 259 -0.34 -36.35 -5.15
C ASP A 259 0.58 -36.37 -6.36
N PHE A 260 1.14 -35.24 -6.78
CA PHE A 260 2.22 -35.22 -7.76
C PHE A 260 3.55 -35.59 -7.08
N PRO A 261 4.17 -36.76 -7.31
CA PRO A 261 5.52 -37.03 -6.84
C PRO A 261 6.50 -36.81 -8.01
N ASN A 262 7.47 -35.92 -7.82
CA ASN A 262 8.72 -35.88 -8.60
C ASN A 262 8.61 -35.67 -10.12
N VAL A 263 8.09 -34.53 -10.57
CA VAL A 263 8.36 -34.08 -11.95
C VAL A 263 9.75 -33.48 -11.98
N VAL A 264 10.65 -34.18 -12.68
CA VAL A 264 11.98 -33.71 -13.10
C VAL A 264 11.80 -32.39 -13.87
N PRO A 265 12.65 -31.36 -13.67
CA PRO A 265 12.58 -30.15 -14.47
C PRO A 265 12.77 -30.51 -15.95
N ASP A 266 11.78 -30.15 -16.77
CA ASP A 266 11.71 -30.26 -18.23
C ASP A 266 12.31 -31.53 -18.86
N GLY A 267 11.44 -32.46 -19.25
CA GLY A 267 11.81 -33.61 -20.08
C GLY A 267 10.65 -34.15 -20.90
N ASN A 268 10.94 -34.57 -22.13
CA ASN A 268 10.03 -35.33 -22.98
C ASN A 268 9.87 -36.77 -22.44
N ASP A 269 8.74 -37.40 -22.71
CA ASP A 269 8.56 -38.83 -22.43
C ASP A 269 9.50 -39.72 -23.29
N GLU A 270 9.51 -41.03 -23.03
CA GLU A 270 10.35 -42.02 -23.75
C GLU A 270 10.06 -42.09 -25.26
N GLU A 271 8.99 -41.45 -25.73
CA GLU A 271 8.55 -41.38 -27.13
C GLU A 271 8.81 -40.00 -27.76
N GLY A 272 9.35 -39.05 -27.00
CA GLY A 272 9.79 -37.74 -27.49
C GLY A 272 8.69 -36.68 -27.59
N ASN A 273 7.52 -36.90 -27.00
CA ASN A 273 6.42 -35.94 -26.98
C ASN A 273 6.54 -34.98 -25.78
N TYR A 274 6.14 -33.74 -26.01
CA TYR A 274 6.03 -32.71 -24.98
C TYR A 274 4.70 -32.91 -24.23
N VAL A 275 4.75 -33.19 -22.92
CA VAL A 275 3.56 -33.45 -22.10
C VAL A 275 3.05 -32.13 -21.51
N HIS A 276 1.85 -31.70 -21.93
CA HIS A 276 1.14 -30.59 -21.28
C HIS A 276 0.50 -31.06 -19.96
N THR A 277 0.68 -30.28 -18.89
CA THR A 277 -0.03 -30.45 -17.62
C THR A 277 -1.30 -29.61 -17.63
N SER A 278 -2.46 -30.21 -17.35
CA SER A 278 -3.70 -29.47 -17.12
C SER A 278 -3.73 -28.85 -15.71
N PRO A 279 -4.49 -27.76 -15.48
CA PRO A 279 -4.35 -26.93 -14.29
C PRO A 279 -5.21 -27.37 -13.09
N PRO A 280 -4.87 -26.89 -11.89
CA PRO A 280 -5.57 -27.20 -10.66
C PRO A 280 -7.03 -26.74 -10.55
N VAL A 281 -7.95 -27.66 -10.21
CA VAL A 281 -9.20 -27.36 -9.47
C VAL A 281 -8.94 -27.50 -7.96
N ILE A 282 -9.62 -26.71 -7.13
CA ILE A 282 -9.51 -26.70 -5.65
C ILE A 282 -10.86 -27.00 -4.99
N ASP A 283 -10.86 -27.90 -4.00
CA ASP A 283 -11.90 -28.10 -2.97
C ASP A 283 -11.78 -26.97 -1.94
N ASP A 284 -12.91 -26.44 -1.49
CA ASP A 284 -13.03 -25.41 -0.44
C ASP A 284 -12.37 -25.80 0.90
N ASN A 285 -11.91 -27.05 1.07
CA ASN A 285 -11.16 -27.55 2.23
C ASN A 285 -9.63 -27.48 2.08
N LEU A 286 -9.07 -26.35 1.68
CA LEU A 286 -7.61 -26.17 1.66
C LEU A 286 -7.04 -26.12 3.09
N ALA A 287 -5.95 -26.86 3.35
CA ALA A 287 -5.28 -26.91 4.66
C ALA A 287 -4.86 -25.53 5.22
N TYR A 288 -4.74 -24.53 4.35
CA TYR A 288 -4.37 -23.15 4.68
C TYR A 288 -5.53 -22.16 4.52
N GLY A 289 -6.73 -22.54 4.05
CA GLY A 289 -7.84 -21.58 3.87
C GLY A 289 -7.53 -20.32 3.03
N ILE A 290 -6.45 -20.35 2.23
CA ILE A 290 -6.08 -19.31 1.27
C ILE A 290 -6.95 -19.50 0.02
N LYS A 291 -7.57 -18.43 -0.48
CA LYS A 291 -8.33 -18.50 -1.73
C LYS A 291 -7.36 -18.73 -2.90
N PRO A 292 -7.50 -19.83 -3.66
CA PRO A 292 -6.52 -20.23 -4.66
C PRO A 292 -6.66 -19.46 -5.98
N LEU A 293 -5.60 -19.48 -6.80
CA LEU A 293 -5.62 -19.04 -8.21
C LEU A 293 -6.00 -20.23 -9.10
N SER A 294 -6.93 -20.10 -10.05
CA SER A 294 -7.02 -21.04 -11.19
C SER A 294 -6.10 -20.56 -12.31
N PHE A 295 -5.47 -21.47 -13.06
CA PHE A 295 -4.53 -21.15 -14.15
C PHE A 295 -5.04 -21.61 -15.52
N THR A 296 -4.93 -20.76 -16.55
CA THR A 296 -4.90 -21.06 -18.00
C THR A 296 -4.20 -19.91 -18.74
N GLU A 297 -3.47 -20.22 -19.81
CA GLU A 297 -2.39 -19.44 -20.47
C GLU A 297 -2.76 -18.04 -21.01
N PHE A 298 -1.82 -17.07 -20.98
CA PHE A 298 -1.60 -16.04 -22.05
C PHE A 298 -0.21 -15.34 -21.93
N ASP A 299 0.35 -14.97 -23.09
CA ASP A 299 1.74 -14.58 -23.38
C ASP A 299 2.07 -13.07 -23.23
N LYS A 300 3.27 -12.80 -22.67
CA LYS A 300 4.27 -11.70 -22.85
C LYS A 300 3.88 -10.21 -22.74
N LEU A 301 4.54 -9.51 -21.80
CA LEU A 301 4.94 -8.10 -21.93
C LEU A 301 6.41 -7.92 -21.48
N GLU A 302 7.17 -7.14 -22.26
CA GLU A 302 8.59 -6.84 -22.09
C GLU A 302 8.87 -5.82 -20.98
N ASP A 303 10.07 -5.94 -20.41
CA ASP A 303 10.79 -5.04 -19.51
C ASP A 303 10.33 -4.92 -18.04
N GLY A 304 10.92 -5.81 -17.22
CA GLY A 304 11.40 -5.42 -15.89
C GLY A 304 10.46 -5.62 -14.71
N ILE A 305 9.95 -6.84 -14.51
CA ILE A 305 9.75 -7.58 -13.23
C ILE A 305 9.27 -8.99 -13.65
N ASN A 306 10.18 -9.96 -13.75
CA ASN A 306 9.83 -11.35 -14.12
C ASN A 306 9.58 -12.20 -12.85
N ILE A 307 8.35 -12.16 -12.32
CA ILE A 307 7.87 -13.18 -11.35
C ILE A 307 6.48 -13.72 -11.75
N ILE A 308 5.91 -13.33 -12.89
CA ILE A 308 4.55 -13.77 -13.29
C ILE A 308 4.57 -14.30 -14.72
N GLU A 309 4.86 -15.58 -14.88
CA GLU A 309 4.40 -16.33 -16.06
C GLU A 309 3.01 -16.88 -15.74
N GLN A 310 2.01 -16.32 -16.43
CA GLN A 310 0.61 -16.76 -16.52
C GLN A 310 -0.22 -16.63 -15.23
N VAL A 311 -1.38 -15.96 -15.27
CA VAL A 311 -2.40 -15.99 -14.20
C VAL A 311 -3.77 -15.93 -14.89
N SER A 312 -4.69 -16.85 -14.58
CA SER A 312 -6.07 -16.81 -15.12
C SER A 312 -6.99 -15.91 -14.27
N ILE A 313 -8.14 -15.57 -14.86
CA ILE A 313 -9.11 -14.55 -14.44
C ILE A 313 -9.53 -14.69 -12.97
N SER A 314 -9.75 -15.90 -12.42
CA SER A 314 -10.20 -16.09 -11.03
C SER A 314 -9.11 -15.82 -9.98
N GLY A 315 -7.85 -16.06 -10.34
CA GLY A 315 -6.71 -15.76 -9.48
C GLY A 315 -6.39 -14.27 -9.46
N LEU A 316 -6.54 -13.63 -10.62
CA LEU A 316 -6.58 -12.17 -10.72
C LEU A 316 -7.71 -11.59 -9.89
N GLU A 317 -8.91 -12.17 -9.87
CA GLU A 317 -10.04 -11.68 -9.07
C GLU A 317 -9.74 -11.64 -7.58
N CYS A 318 -9.12 -12.69 -7.01
CA CYS A 318 -8.75 -12.68 -5.58
C CYS A 318 -7.64 -11.67 -5.28
N LEU A 319 -6.62 -11.58 -6.14
CA LEU A 319 -5.56 -10.60 -5.99
C LEU A 319 -6.08 -9.16 -6.11
N LEU A 320 -6.90 -8.89 -7.12
CA LEU A 320 -7.58 -7.60 -7.33
C LEU A 320 -8.44 -7.25 -6.14
N TRP A 321 -9.19 -8.21 -5.60
CA TRP A 321 -10.00 -8.01 -4.40
C TRP A 321 -9.17 -7.69 -3.16
N VAL A 322 -8.10 -8.46 -2.88
CA VAL A 322 -7.19 -8.18 -1.76
C VAL A 322 -6.58 -6.79 -1.92
N LYS A 323 -6.13 -6.45 -3.14
CA LYS A 323 -5.55 -5.15 -3.47
C LYS A 323 -6.53 -4.01 -3.20
N GLU A 324 -7.72 -4.05 -3.79
CA GLU A 324 -8.73 -3.00 -3.69
C GLU A 324 -9.28 -2.84 -2.26
N ASP A 325 -9.66 -3.94 -1.59
CA ASP A 325 -10.23 -3.89 -0.24
C ASP A 325 -9.18 -3.44 0.79
N LEU A 326 -7.91 -3.87 0.64
CA LEU A 326 -6.83 -3.45 1.53
C LEU A 326 -6.44 -1.98 1.29
N LEU A 327 -6.46 -1.50 0.05
CA LEU A 327 -6.19 -0.10 -0.25
C LEU A 327 -7.30 0.82 0.29
N PHE A 328 -8.56 0.42 0.14
CA PHE A 328 -9.68 1.10 0.80
C PHE A 328 -9.52 1.12 2.32
N PHE A 329 -9.07 0.00 2.91
CA PHE A 329 -8.77 -0.06 4.33
C PHE A 329 -7.65 0.91 4.74
N PHE A 330 -6.58 1.02 3.94
CA PHE A 330 -5.54 2.02 4.16
C PHE A 330 -6.08 3.44 4.09
N HIS A 331 -6.94 3.77 3.13
CA HIS A 331 -7.57 5.09 3.05
C HIS A 331 -8.42 5.40 4.28
N ASP A 332 -9.24 4.44 4.74
CA ASP A 332 -10.02 4.61 5.97
C ASP A 332 -9.12 4.85 7.20
N ARG A 333 -8.00 4.12 7.32
CA ARG A 333 -7.02 4.34 8.39
C ARG A 333 -6.28 5.67 8.24
N LEU A 334 -5.99 6.09 7.01
CA LEU A 334 -5.38 7.38 6.70
C LEU A 334 -6.30 8.53 7.09
N LYS A 335 -7.61 8.42 6.83
CA LYS A 335 -8.61 9.40 7.29
C LYS A 335 -8.56 9.59 8.80
N VAL A 336 -8.44 8.51 9.58
CA VAL A 336 -8.31 8.59 11.05
C VAL A 336 -6.99 9.26 11.44
N PHE A 337 -5.88 8.87 10.82
CA PHE A 337 -4.57 9.49 11.07
C PHE A 337 -4.58 11.01 10.80
N LEU A 338 -5.17 11.45 9.69
CA LEU A 338 -5.26 12.87 9.34
C LEU A 338 -6.19 13.65 10.28
N LYS A 339 -7.29 13.05 10.74
CA LYS A 339 -8.16 13.63 11.78
C LYS A 339 -7.42 13.83 13.09
N ASP A 340 -6.62 12.85 13.51
CA ASP A 340 -5.81 12.96 14.73
C ASP A 340 -4.73 14.06 14.63
N LYS A 341 -4.29 14.38 13.40
CA LYS A 341 -3.41 15.53 13.10
C LYS A 341 -4.15 16.87 13.02
N GLY A 342 -5.47 16.89 13.19
CA GLY A 342 -6.29 18.11 13.19
C GLY A 342 -6.76 18.57 11.81
N ILE A 343 -6.60 17.75 10.76
CA ILE A 343 -7.11 18.08 9.43
C ILE A 343 -8.64 17.90 9.39
N ARG A 344 -9.35 18.88 8.80
CA ARG A 344 -10.80 18.85 8.67
C ARG A 344 -11.28 17.70 7.80
N HIS A 345 -12.45 17.16 8.11
CA HIS A 345 -13.05 16.02 7.41
C HIS A 345 -13.26 16.26 5.91
N ASP A 346 -13.75 17.44 5.57
CA ASP A 346 -14.06 17.86 4.22
C ASP A 346 -12.81 18.10 3.36
N VAL A 347 -11.72 18.58 3.95
CA VAL A 347 -10.39 18.66 3.34
C VAL A 347 -9.86 17.27 2.98
N ILE A 348 -10.00 16.31 3.90
CA ILE A 348 -9.58 14.92 3.67
C ILE A 348 -10.37 14.30 2.52
N ASP A 349 -11.69 14.45 2.51
CA ASP A 349 -12.54 13.92 1.45
C ASP A 349 -12.27 14.61 0.10
N ALA A 350 -11.97 15.91 0.09
CA ALA A 350 -11.59 16.64 -1.11
C ALA A 350 -10.36 16.03 -1.80
N VAL A 351 -9.29 15.75 -1.03
CA VAL A 351 -8.05 15.19 -1.58
C VAL A 351 -8.22 13.74 -2.04
N LEU A 352 -8.96 12.93 -1.28
CA LEU A 352 -9.18 11.51 -1.62
C LEU A 352 -10.12 11.32 -2.82
N SER A 353 -11.00 12.29 -3.09
CA SER A 353 -11.91 12.26 -4.24
C SER A 353 -11.30 12.82 -5.53
N SER A 354 -10.06 13.31 -5.49
CA SER A 354 -9.42 13.99 -6.62
C SER A 354 -8.71 13.02 -7.56
N PRO A 355 -8.84 13.17 -8.89
CA PRO A 355 -8.00 12.43 -9.83
C PRO A 355 -6.53 12.88 -9.71
N HIS A 356 -5.59 11.93 -9.77
CA HIS A 356 -4.15 12.25 -9.80
C HIS A 356 -3.72 12.56 -11.24
N PRO A 357 -2.87 13.58 -11.50
CA PRO A 357 -2.13 13.66 -12.76
C PRO A 357 -1.29 12.40 -12.95
N GLU A 358 -1.54 11.66 -14.04
CA GLU A 358 -0.66 10.58 -14.46
C GLU A 358 0.74 11.13 -14.79
N PRO A 359 1.82 10.36 -14.58
CA PRO A 359 3.14 10.76 -15.02
C PRO A 359 3.11 10.96 -16.53
N VAL A 360 3.54 12.13 -17.00
CA VAL A 360 3.73 12.37 -18.43
C VAL A 360 4.96 11.56 -18.84
N GLU A 361 4.75 10.36 -19.37
CA GLU A 361 5.81 9.64 -20.09
C GLU A 361 6.26 10.51 -21.27
N GLY A 362 7.58 10.70 -21.35
CA GLY A 362 8.21 11.60 -22.29
C GLY A 362 7.78 11.31 -23.73
N GLN A 363 7.44 12.39 -24.43
CA GLN A 363 7.20 12.44 -25.86
C GLN A 363 8.34 11.73 -26.63
N GLY A 364 8.11 10.46 -26.97
CA GLY A 364 8.96 9.65 -27.84
C GLY A 364 8.37 9.61 -29.24
N ASP A 365 9.15 10.07 -30.21
CA ASP A 365 8.81 10.18 -31.63
C ASP A 365 8.25 8.88 -32.27
N GLY A 366 7.18 9.06 -33.05
CA GLY A 366 7.08 8.52 -34.40
C GLY A 366 6.97 7.00 -34.63
N ASN A 367 5.77 6.60 -35.04
CA ASN A 367 5.51 5.63 -36.13
C ASN A 367 5.63 4.13 -35.82
N ASP A 368 4.49 3.43 -35.61
CA ASP A 368 3.98 2.49 -36.62
C ASP A 368 2.51 2.13 -36.38
N GLY A 369 1.81 1.80 -37.47
CA GLY A 369 0.35 1.77 -37.55
C GLY A 369 -0.34 0.60 -36.85
N SER A 370 -1.53 0.88 -36.32
CA SER A 370 -2.56 -0.12 -36.02
C SER A 370 -3.88 0.27 -36.69
N PRO A 371 -4.57 -0.65 -37.38
CA PRO A 371 -5.76 -0.34 -38.16
C PRO A 371 -7.00 -0.24 -37.28
N THR A 372 -7.74 0.84 -37.48
CA THR A 372 -9.12 1.05 -37.03
C THR A 372 -10.06 -0.06 -37.48
N LEU A 373 -10.79 -0.69 -36.57
CA LEU A 373 -11.98 -1.47 -36.88
C LEU A 373 -13.26 -0.72 -36.47
N ARG A 374 -14.00 -0.35 -37.50
CA ARG A 374 -15.34 0.25 -37.49
C ARG A 374 -16.40 -0.73 -36.99
N GLN A 375 -17.38 -0.15 -36.29
CA GLN A 375 -18.83 -0.41 -36.35
C GLN A 375 -19.32 -1.61 -37.19
N ALA A 376 -20.12 -2.45 -36.55
CA ALA A 376 -21.26 -3.11 -37.20
C ALA A 376 -22.44 -3.21 -36.20
N GLN A 377 -23.59 -2.68 -36.63
CA GLN A 377 -24.90 -2.76 -36.00
C GLN A 377 -25.67 -4.01 -36.49
N GLY A 378 -26.67 -4.44 -35.71
CA GLY A 378 -27.82 -5.28 -36.12
C GLY A 378 -27.55 -6.80 -36.04
N GLU A 379 -28.47 -7.70 -35.71
CA GLU A 379 -29.92 -7.76 -35.45
C GLU A 379 -30.12 -9.02 -34.56
N GLY A 380 -30.96 -9.04 -33.52
CA GLY A 380 -32.34 -9.54 -33.57
C GLY A 380 -32.48 -11.06 -33.81
N VAL A 381 -32.97 -11.85 -32.83
CA VAL A 381 -33.95 -12.97 -32.98
C VAL A 381 -34.35 -13.52 -31.60
N VAL A 382 -35.63 -13.92 -31.52
CA VAL A 382 -36.47 -14.32 -30.39
C VAL A 382 -36.78 -15.83 -30.49
N ASP A 383 -36.79 -16.56 -29.37
CA ASP A 383 -37.76 -17.63 -28.97
C ASP A 383 -37.27 -18.22 -27.62
N GLY A 384 -38.05 -18.56 -26.58
CA GLY A 384 -39.42 -19.04 -26.51
C GLY A 384 -39.42 -20.53 -26.13
N GLY A 385 -39.67 -20.87 -24.86
CA GLY A 385 -39.75 -22.27 -24.45
C GLY A 385 -39.99 -22.50 -22.95
N ARG A 386 -41.20 -22.95 -22.62
CA ARG A 386 -41.75 -23.22 -21.29
C ARG A 386 -41.96 -24.73 -21.14
N SER A 387 -41.65 -25.34 -19.99
CA SER A 387 -42.39 -26.51 -19.46
C SER A 387 -42.00 -26.91 -18.03
N GLU A 388 -43.04 -27.04 -17.21
CA GLU A 388 -43.23 -27.86 -16.00
C GLU A 388 -42.69 -29.31 -16.23
N GLY A 389 -42.26 -30.15 -15.29
CA GLY A 389 -42.45 -30.28 -13.85
C GLY A 389 -42.78 -31.76 -13.55
N THR A 390 -41.93 -32.51 -12.81
CA THR A 390 -42.32 -33.78 -12.15
C THR A 390 -41.39 -34.09 -10.97
N ASN A 391 -42.02 -34.39 -9.82
CA ASN A 391 -41.43 -34.84 -8.55
C ASN A 391 -40.98 -36.31 -8.60
N THR A 392 -39.92 -36.66 -7.85
CA THR A 392 -39.92 -37.76 -6.86
C THR A 392 -38.75 -37.60 -5.86
N ASN A 393 -39.06 -37.83 -4.59
CA ASN A 393 -38.19 -37.78 -3.41
C ASN A 393 -37.01 -38.77 -3.47
N ASP A 394 -35.89 -38.43 -2.82
CA ASP A 394 -35.34 -39.18 -1.69
C ASP A 394 -34.24 -38.38 -0.97
N GLY A 395 -34.27 -38.42 0.36
CA GLY A 395 -33.50 -37.53 1.23
C GLY A 395 -32.05 -37.94 1.43
N VAL A 396 -31.15 -36.95 1.28
CA VAL A 396 -29.84 -36.87 1.93
C VAL A 396 -29.64 -35.39 2.27
N GLU A 397 -29.50 -35.06 3.56
CA GLU A 397 -29.08 -33.73 4.01
C GLU A 397 -27.74 -33.39 3.36
N SER A 398 -27.76 -32.46 2.39
CA SER A 398 -26.57 -31.90 1.77
C SER A 398 -26.83 -30.44 1.39
N ASN A 399 -25.81 -29.63 1.67
CA ASN A 399 -25.52 -28.33 1.04
C ASN A 399 -26.50 -27.18 1.31
N ALA A 400 -26.18 -26.39 2.34
CA ALA A 400 -26.43 -24.96 2.24
C ALA A 400 -25.48 -24.39 1.15
N PRO A 401 -25.97 -23.65 0.15
CA PRO A 401 -25.10 -22.99 -0.81
C PRO A 401 -24.24 -21.95 -0.08
N PRO A 402 -22.99 -21.69 -0.53
CA PRO A 402 -22.16 -20.65 0.06
C PRO A 402 -22.85 -19.29 -0.06
N PRO A 403 -22.73 -18.41 0.95
CA PRO A 403 -23.28 -17.06 0.87
C PRO A 403 -22.60 -16.29 -0.26
N SER A 404 -23.42 -15.67 -1.10
CA SER A 404 -23.02 -14.86 -2.25
C SER A 404 -22.02 -13.77 -1.87
N ILE A 405 -20.99 -13.61 -2.71
CA ILE A 405 -20.07 -12.48 -2.75
C ILE A 405 -20.88 -11.19 -2.55
N PRO A 406 -20.60 -10.37 -1.52
CA PRO A 406 -21.34 -9.12 -1.34
C PRO A 406 -21.15 -8.24 -2.58
N PRO A 407 -22.21 -7.61 -3.10
CA PRO A 407 -22.10 -6.80 -4.30
C PRO A 407 -21.11 -5.66 -4.08
N HIS A 408 -20.11 -5.58 -4.95
CA HIS A 408 -19.19 -4.46 -5.04
C HIS A 408 -20.01 -3.18 -5.20
N LYS A 409 -19.90 -2.25 -4.24
CA LYS A 409 -20.33 -0.88 -4.48
C LYS A 409 -19.34 -0.29 -5.47
N GLU A 410 -19.77 -0.16 -6.72
CA GLU A 410 -19.11 0.66 -7.73
C GLU A 410 -19.16 2.14 -7.30
N GLU A 411 -18.25 2.55 -6.43
CA GLU A 411 -17.89 3.96 -6.24
C GLU A 411 -16.48 4.14 -6.79
N GLY A 412 -16.39 4.67 -8.02
CA GLY A 412 -15.23 5.29 -8.67
C GLY A 412 -13.83 4.79 -8.27
N SER A 413 -13.30 3.81 -9.01
CA SER A 413 -11.88 3.46 -9.00
C SER A 413 -11.04 4.58 -9.64
N SER A 414 -10.61 5.52 -8.82
CA SER A 414 -9.38 6.29 -9.02
C SER A 414 -8.60 6.24 -7.71
N SER A 415 -8.18 5.03 -7.33
CA SER A 415 -7.63 4.78 -6.00
C SER A 415 -6.23 5.34 -5.89
N ASN A 416 -6.11 6.54 -5.33
CA ASN A 416 -4.83 7.18 -5.06
C ASN A 416 -4.03 6.34 -4.04
N ASP A 417 -2.98 5.67 -4.51
CA ASP A 417 -2.22 4.68 -3.74
C ASP A 417 -1.06 5.30 -2.92
N ASP A 418 -0.71 6.55 -3.22
CA ASP A 418 0.44 7.21 -2.60
C ASP A 418 0.06 7.94 -1.31
N LEU A 419 0.16 7.23 -0.19
CA LEU A 419 -0.25 7.76 1.12
C LEU A 419 0.52 9.01 1.53
N LEU A 420 1.81 9.10 1.21
CA LEU A 420 2.62 10.27 1.56
C LEU A 420 2.15 11.50 0.77
N LEU A 421 1.89 11.33 -0.53
CA LEU A 421 1.37 12.39 -1.38
C LEU A 421 0.02 12.91 -0.90
N ILE A 422 -0.88 12.00 -0.50
CA ILE A 422 -2.18 12.37 0.07
C ILE A 422 -2.01 13.21 1.33
N VAL A 423 -1.10 12.82 2.25
CA VAL A 423 -0.85 13.60 3.47
C VAL A 423 -0.29 14.98 3.15
N GLN A 424 0.66 15.08 2.22
CA GLN A 424 1.23 16.36 1.80
C GLN A 424 0.16 17.28 1.19
N LYS A 425 -0.65 16.76 0.27
CA LYS A 425 -1.80 17.48 -0.33
C LYS A 425 -2.81 17.93 0.72
N ALA A 426 -3.23 17.04 1.62
CA ALA A 426 -4.19 17.37 2.67
C ALA A 426 -3.66 18.43 3.63
N THR A 427 -2.38 18.37 3.99
CA THR A 427 -1.74 19.35 4.85
C THR A 427 -1.63 20.72 4.17
N ALA A 428 -1.24 20.75 2.89
CA ALA A 428 -1.19 21.99 2.11
C ALA A 428 -2.58 22.61 1.91
N LEU A 429 -3.60 21.77 1.61
CA LEU A 429 -4.98 22.23 1.46
C LEU A 429 -5.54 22.77 2.77
N GLN A 430 -5.26 22.13 3.91
CA GLN A 430 -5.66 22.62 5.22
C GLN A 430 -5.10 24.02 5.50
N LYS A 431 -3.80 24.24 5.23
CA LYS A 431 -3.16 25.57 5.37
C LYS A 431 -3.84 26.63 4.49
N LEU A 432 -4.18 26.27 3.24
CA LEU A 432 -4.90 27.17 2.34
C LEU A 432 -6.29 27.51 2.90
N VAL A 433 -7.05 26.51 3.31
CA VAL A 433 -8.42 26.68 3.84
C VAL A 433 -8.44 27.53 5.11
N ASP A 434 -7.42 27.43 5.95
CA ASP A 434 -7.29 28.24 7.17
C ASP A 434 -6.85 29.69 6.89
N SER A 435 -6.43 30.00 5.65
CA SER A 435 -6.11 31.36 5.24
C SER A 435 -7.36 32.14 4.78
N ASP A 436 -7.36 33.45 5.01
CA ASP A 436 -8.39 34.35 4.48
C ASP A 436 -8.46 34.27 2.95
N ASP A 437 -7.32 34.14 2.28
CA ASP A 437 -7.27 34.05 0.83
C ASP A 437 -7.91 32.78 0.29
N GLY A 438 -7.65 31.64 0.92
CA GLY A 438 -8.23 30.36 0.53
C GLY A 438 -9.73 30.27 0.79
N THR A 439 -10.23 30.83 1.91
CA THR A 439 -11.68 30.87 2.17
C THR A 439 -12.43 31.63 1.07
N ASN A 440 -11.92 32.78 0.65
CA ASN A 440 -12.53 33.58 -0.41
C ASN A 440 -12.38 32.90 -1.78
N LEU A 441 -11.24 32.26 -2.07
CA LEU A 441 -11.06 31.46 -3.27
C LEU A 441 -12.12 30.34 -3.37
N ILE A 442 -12.38 29.62 -2.28
CA ILE A 442 -13.39 28.55 -2.23
C ILE A 442 -14.80 29.10 -2.49
N GLN A 443 -15.11 30.29 -1.97
CA GLN A 443 -16.38 30.96 -2.27
C GLN A 443 -16.49 31.33 -3.76
N GLY A 444 -15.43 31.91 -4.33
CA GLY A 444 -15.34 32.21 -5.77
C GLY A 444 -15.53 30.96 -6.64
N TYR A 445 -14.82 29.88 -6.30
CA TYR A 445 -14.97 28.57 -6.96
C TYR A 445 -16.40 28.04 -6.88
N LYS A 446 -17.04 28.05 -5.70
CA LYS A 446 -18.42 27.57 -5.54
C LYS A 446 -19.41 28.37 -6.38
N ARG A 447 -19.22 29.69 -6.50
CA ARG A 447 -20.04 30.53 -7.40
C ARG A 447 -19.85 30.10 -8.85
N ALA A 448 -18.61 29.94 -9.30
CA ALA A 448 -18.30 29.45 -10.65
C ALA A 448 -18.93 28.09 -10.93
N ALA A 449 -18.73 27.12 -10.04
CA ALA A 449 -19.25 25.75 -10.18
C ALA A 449 -20.79 25.70 -10.22
N ASN A 450 -21.47 26.50 -9.39
CA ASN A 450 -22.94 26.56 -9.40
C ASN A 450 -23.50 27.18 -10.69
N ILE A 451 -22.83 28.21 -11.24
CA ILE A 451 -23.22 28.82 -12.51
C ILE A 451 -23.04 27.81 -13.64
N LEU A 452 -21.89 27.13 -13.69
CA LEU A 452 -21.64 26.07 -14.69
C LEU A 452 -22.68 24.96 -14.61
N ALA A 453 -22.97 24.43 -13.41
CA ALA A 453 -23.96 23.38 -13.23
C ALA A 453 -25.37 23.81 -13.68
N ALA A 454 -25.75 25.08 -13.43
CA ALA A 454 -27.03 25.63 -13.89
C ALA A 454 -27.10 25.73 -15.42
N GLU A 455 -26.00 26.12 -16.08
CA GLU A 455 -25.93 26.26 -17.53
C GLU A 455 -25.78 24.91 -18.26
N GLU A 456 -25.04 23.95 -17.70
CA GLU A 456 -24.97 22.57 -18.17
C GLU A 456 -26.37 21.91 -18.17
N LYS A 457 -27.17 22.14 -17.11
CA LYS A 457 -28.56 21.66 -17.03
C LYS A 457 -29.46 22.27 -18.11
N LYS A 458 -29.21 23.52 -18.49
CA LYS A 458 -29.92 24.20 -19.58
C LYS A 458 -29.41 23.79 -20.98
N LYS A 459 -28.36 22.96 -21.05
CA LYS A 459 -27.65 22.58 -22.29
C LYS A 459 -27.13 23.79 -23.06
N THR A 460 -26.71 24.82 -22.33
CA THR A 460 -26.04 25.99 -22.89
C THR A 460 -24.70 25.59 -23.53
N GLN A 461 -24.36 26.19 -24.67
CA GLN A 461 -23.06 25.99 -25.29
C GLN A 461 -21.95 26.65 -24.46
N ILE A 462 -20.97 25.84 -24.05
CA ILE A 462 -19.72 26.29 -23.43
C ILE A 462 -18.64 26.21 -24.51
N ALA A 463 -17.84 27.27 -24.68
CA ALA A 463 -16.76 27.27 -25.66
C ALA A 463 -15.67 26.26 -25.24
N SER A 464 -15.04 25.58 -26.22
CA SER A 464 -13.96 24.63 -25.95
C SER A 464 -12.67 25.29 -25.47
N SER A 465 -12.48 26.56 -25.79
CA SER A 465 -11.33 27.37 -25.39
C SER A 465 -11.76 28.83 -25.20
N VAL A 466 -11.01 29.55 -24.39
CA VAL A 466 -11.22 30.99 -24.18
C VAL A 466 -10.56 31.75 -25.33
N SER A 467 -11.27 32.70 -25.92
CA SER A 467 -10.76 33.61 -26.95
C SER A 467 -10.61 35.02 -26.40
N ALA A 468 -9.40 35.58 -26.51
CA ALA A 468 -9.09 36.94 -26.05
C ALA A 468 -9.78 38.04 -26.87
N ASP A 469 -10.21 37.72 -28.10
CA ASP A 469 -10.90 38.65 -28.99
C ASP A 469 -12.34 38.94 -28.56
N LEU A 470 -12.90 38.10 -27.68
CA LEU A 470 -14.27 38.20 -27.16
C LEU A 470 -14.33 38.87 -25.78
N PHE A 471 -13.23 39.44 -25.29
CA PHE A 471 -13.22 40.16 -24.02
C PHE A 471 -13.79 41.57 -24.19
N GLU A 472 -14.81 41.89 -23.40
CA GLU A 472 -15.47 43.20 -23.36
C GLU A 472 -14.93 44.09 -22.24
N VAL A 473 -14.41 43.48 -21.17
CA VAL A 473 -13.98 44.18 -19.96
C VAL A 473 -12.55 43.79 -19.58
N ASP A 474 -11.77 44.75 -19.05
CA ASP A 474 -10.38 44.54 -18.66
C ASP A 474 -10.24 43.46 -17.57
N GLU A 475 -11.25 43.26 -16.71
CA GLU A 475 -11.26 42.21 -15.69
C GLU A 475 -11.29 40.80 -16.27
N GLU A 476 -11.88 40.58 -17.45
CA GLU A 476 -11.88 39.27 -18.13
C GLU A 476 -10.47 38.93 -18.61
N ARG A 477 -9.78 39.92 -19.18
CA ARG A 477 -8.39 39.79 -19.60
C ARG A 477 -7.46 39.57 -18.41
N SER A 478 -7.64 40.35 -17.35
CA SER A 478 -6.81 40.22 -16.13
C SER A 478 -6.98 38.85 -15.47
N LEU A 479 -8.21 38.33 -15.40
CA LEU A 479 -8.47 36.98 -14.90
C LEU A 479 -7.82 35.92 -15.79
N PHE A 480 -7.95 36.05 -17.12
CA PHE A 480 -7.34 35.12 -18.07
C PHE A 480 -5.81 35.08 -17.93
N GLU A 481 -5.14 36.22 -17.94
CA GLU A 481 -3.67 36.33 -17.81
C GLU A 481 -3.19 35.72 -16.48
N THR A 482 -3.86 36.07 -15.37
CA THR A 482 -3.49 35.51 -14.06
C THR A 482 -3.73 33.99 -14.01
N LEU A 483 -4.78 33.50 -14.67
CA LEU A 483 -5.07 32.07 -14.71
C LEU A 483 -4.02 31.30 -15.52
N GLU A 484 -3.53 31.84 -16.64
CA GLU A 484 -2.43 31.21 -17.40
C GLU A 484 -1.14 31.13 -16.58
N ASP A 485 -0.78 32.23 -15.90
CA ASP A 485 0.40 32.27 -15.04
C ASP A 485 0.28 31.28 -13.87
N VAL A 486 -0.88 31.25 -13.21
CA VAL A 486 -1.13 30.35 -12.08
C VAL A 486 -1.16 28.90 -12.52
N GLU A 487 -1.78 28.56 -13.65
CA GLU A 487 -1.80 27.19 -14.18
C GLU A 487 -0.37 26.70 -14.48
N GLY A 488 0.45 27.51 -15.15
CA GLY A 488 1.84 27.13 -15.46
C GLY A 488 2.71 26.96 -14.20
N LEU A 489 2.60 27.89 -13.26
CA LEU A 489 3.36 27.84 -12.01
C LEU A 489 2.88 26.73 -11.06
N ALA A 490 1.56 26.52 -10.97
CA ALA A 490 0.98 25.46 -10.16
C ALA A 490 1.31 24.08 -10.76
N ALA A 491 1.24 23.90 -12.08
CA ALA A 491 1.65 22.67 -12.74
C ALA A 491 3.12 22.34 -12.45
N SER A 492 4.01 23.33 -12.58
CA SER A 492 5.44 23.18 -12.25
C SER A 492 5.65 22.82 -10.77
N ALA A 493 4.86 23.40 -9.87
CA ALA A 493 4.94 23.11 -8.44
C ALA A 493 4.39 21.71 -8.10
N ILE A 494 3.33 21.26 -8.78
CA ILE A 494 2.77 19.90 -8.63
C ILE A 494 3.74 18.84 -9.14
N GLU A 495 4.41 19.09 -10.26
CA GLU A 495 5.46 18.23 -10.81
C GLU A 495 6.67 18.14 -9.85
N ALA A 496 7.00 19.25 -9.20
CA ALA A 496 8.00 19.28 -8.13
C ALA A 496 7.48 18.78 -6.77
N GLU A 497 6.24 18.26 -6.71
CA GLU A 497 5.57 17.74 -5.51
C GLU A 497 5.44 18.76 -4.36
N ASN A 498 5.55 20.04 -4.69
CA ASN A 498 5.45 21.14 -3.75
C ASN A 498 4.03 21.70 -3.74
N PHE A 499 3.13 20.96 -3.09
CA PHE A 499 1.72 21.33 -2.98
C PHE A 499 1.49 22.61 -2.18
N GLU A 500 2.39 22.97 -1.27
CA GLU A 500 2.30 24.23 -0.54
C GLU A 500 2.43 25.42 -1.50
N VAL A 501 3.45 25.42 -2.35
CA VAL A 501 3.62 26.45 -3.39
C VAL A 501 2.47 26.40 -4.40
N ALA A 502 2.02 25.21 -4.83
CA ALA A 502 0.89 25.11 -5.75
C ALA A 502 -0.38 25.77 -5.18
N MET A 503 -0.70 25.51 -3.90
CA MET A 503 -1.84 26.11 -3.23
C MET A 503 -1.69 27.62 -3.00
N GLU A 504 -0.49 28.09 -2.67
CA GLU A 504 -0.20 29.53 -2.59
C GLU A 504 -0.40 30.25 -3.92
N ARG A 505 -0.01 29.63 -5.05
CA ARG A 505 -0.27 30.18 -6.39
C ARG A 505 -1.75 30.18 -6.72
N LEU A 506 -2.49 29.13 -6.38
CA LEU A 506 -3.94 29.12 -6.57
C LEU A 506 -4.64 30.21 -5.74
N ALA A 507 -4.15 30.50 -4.52
CA ALA A 507 -4.69 31.55 -3.67
C ALA A 507 -4.67 32.94 -4.33
N THR A 508 -3.71 33.22 -5.22
CA THR A 508 -3.62 34.52 -5.90
C THR A 508 -4.76 34.77 -6.88
N LEU A 509 -5.48 33.72 -7.30
CA LEU A 509 -6.68 33.83 -8.14
C LEU A 509 -7.84 34.52 -7.43
N ARG A 510 -7.82 34.63 -6.10
CA ARG A 510 -8.86 35.29 -5.32
C ARG A 510 -9.21 36.68 -5.86
N ALA A 511 -8.24 37.59 -5.92
CA ALA A 511 -8.51 38.98 -6.24
C ALA A 511 -9.06 39.17 -7.68
N PRO A 512 -8.51 38.51 -8.72
CA PRO A 512 -9.10 38.53 -10.06
C PRO A 512 -10.50 37.91 -10.13
N ILE A 513 -10.77 36.83 -9.39
CA ILE A 513 -12.09 36.19 -9.36
C ILE A 513 -13.14 37.12 -8.73
N ASP A 514 -12.80 37.77 -7.62
CA ASP A 514 -13.70 38.73 -6.96
C ASP A 514 -14.00 39.91 -7.89
N ALA A 515 -12.97 40.48 -8.55
CA ALA A 515 -13.13 41.57 -9.50
C ALA A 515 -13.99 41.17 -10.71
N PHE A 516 -13.80 39.95 -11.24
CA PHE A 516 -14.62 39.40 -12.31
C PHE A 516 -16.10 39.33 -11.89
N PHE A 517 -16.41 38.76 -10.73
CA PHE A 517 -17.81 38.63 -10.29
C PHE A 517 -18.46 39.96 -9.87
N GLU A 518 -17.67 40.97 -9.49
CA GLU A 518 -18.18 42.31 -9.18
C GLU A 518 -18.57 43.08 -10.44
N LYS A 519 -17.77 42.96 -11.52
CA LYS A 519 -17.89 43.82 -12.71
C LYS A 519 -18.43 43.12 -13.95
N VAL A 520 -18.33 41.80 -14.05
CA VAL A 520 -18.73 41.03 -15.23
C VAL A 520 -20.04 40.30 -15.00
N HIS A 521 -21.01 40.54 -15.88
CA HIS A 521 -22.26 39.78 -15.89
C HIS A 521 -22.12 38.53 -16.76
N VAL A 522 -22.09 37.34 -16.14
CA VAL A 522 -21.85 36.07 -16.84
C VAL A 522 -22.93 35.76 -17.89
N ASN A 523 -24.19 36.11 -17.61
CA ASN A 523 -25.30 35.89 -18.52
C ASN A 523 -25.45 37.04 -19.53
N SER A 524 -24.53 37.12 -20.49
CA SER A 524 -24.57 38.12 -21.58
C SER A 524 -25.71 37.84 -22.58
N ASP A 525 -26.20 38.90 -23.21
CA ASP A 525 -27.15 38.82 -24.33
C ASP A 525 -26.48 38.26 -25.61
N ASP A 526 -25.15 38.38 -25.74
CA ASP A 526 -24.37 37.75 -26.82
C ASP A 526 -23.99 36.32 -26.43
N GLU A 527 -24.44 35.35 -27.24
CA GLU A 527 -24.19 33.93 -27.03
C GLU A 527 -22.71 33.56 -27.05
N ASN A 528 -21.89 34.23 -27.88
CA ASN A 528 -20.46 33.94 -28.00
C ASN A 528 -19.69 34.47 -26.78
N VAL A 529 -20.01 35.69 -26.33
CA VAL A 529 -19.42 36.27 -25.11
C VAL A 529 -19.81 35.46 -23.89
N ARG A 530 -21.09 35.03 -23.80
CA ARG A 530 -21.56 34.14 -22.73
C ARG A 530 -20.82 32.80 -22.74
N ALA A 531 -20.64 32.17 -23.90
CA ALA A 531 -19.88 30.92 -24.02
C ALA A 531 -18.40 31.09 -23.61
N ASN A 532 -17.78 32.23 -23.94
CA ASN A 532 -16.41 32.56 -23.56
C ASN A 532 -16.24 32.78 -22.04
N ARG A 533 -17.18 33.50 -21.41
CA ARG A 533 -17.25 33.68 -19.96
C ARG A 533 -17.44 32.36 -19.22
N LEU A 534 -18.28 31.46 -19.75
CA LEU A 534 -18.44 30.11 -19.20
C LEU A 534 -17.17 29.27 -19.34
N ALA A 535 -16.42 29.41 -20.43
CA ALA A 535 -15.14 28.75 -20.60
C ALA A 535 -14.10 29.23 -19.57
N LEU A 536 -14.06 30.53 -19.23
CA LEU A 536 -13.24 31.06 -18.12
C LEU A 536 -13.59 30.42 -16.77
N LEU A 537 -14.89 30.30 -16.46
CA LEU A 537 -15.34 29.63 -15.24
C LEU A 537 -14.97 28.14 -15.22
N ALA A 538 -15.11 27.46 -16.36
CA ALA A 538 -14.72 26.06 -16.50
C ALA A 538 -13.21 25.87 -16.29
N ARG A 539 -12.40 26.84 -16.74
CA ARG A 539 -10.95 26.83 -16.57
C ARG A 539 -10.55 27.05 -15.11
N ILE A 540 -11.22 27.93 -14.35
CA ILE A 540 -11.06 28.02 -12.88
C ILE A 540 -11.36 26.67 -12.21
N ARG A 541 -12.46 26.02 -12.60
CA ARG A 541 -12.84 24.70 -12.06
C ARG A 541 -11.74 23.67 -12.35
N ALA A 542 -11.24 23.62 -13.58
CA ALA A 542 -10.16 22.71 -13.98
C ALA A 542 -8.87 22.96 -13.20
N ALA A 543 -8.43 24.21 -13.07
CA ALA A 543 -7.21 24.58 -12.33
C ALA A 543 -7.24 24.09 -10.88
N THR A 544 -8.34 24.33 -10.16
CA THR A 544 -8.49 23.85 -8.77
C THR A 544 -8.59 22.32 -8.64
N ALA A 545 -9.23 21.66 -9.62
CA ALA A 545 -9.42 20.21 -9.64
C ALA A 545 -8.11 19.43 -9.79
N THR A 546 -7.03 20.06 -10.28
CA THR A 546 -5.69 19.43 -10.36
C THR A 546 -5.12 19.08 -8.98
N VAL A 547 -5.51 19.83 -7.93
CA VAL A 547 -4.93 19.68 -6.60
C VAL A 547 -5.91 19.06 -5.61
N ALA A 548 -7.19 19.47 -5.64
CA ALA A 548 -8.23 18.90 -4.80
C ALA A 548 -9.65 19.07 -5.37
N ASP A 549 -10.60 18.26 -4.92
CA ASP A 549 -12.02 18.47 -5.22
C ASP A 549 -12.62 19.51 -4.27
N PHE A 550 -12.54 20.78 -4.67
CA PHE A 550 -13.05 21.92 -3.88
C PHE A 550 -14.57 21.86 -3.66
N SER A 551 -15.31 21.03 -4.40
CA SER A 551 -16.76 20.86 -4.20
C SER A 551 -17.08 20.18 -2.86
N LYS A 552 -16.14 19.39 -2.32
CA LYS A 552 -16.29 18.67 -1.05
C LYS A 552 -16.02 19.56 0.17
N ILE A 553 -15.32 20.69 -0.01
CA ILE A 553 -14.93 21.58 1.09
C ILE A 553 -16.13 22.37 1.59
N SER A 554 -16.43 22.31 2.88
CA SER A 554 -17.43 23.16 3.52
C SER A 554 -16.89 24.58 3.66
N GLY A 555 -17.72 25.55 3.25
CA GLY A 555 -17.36 26.98 3.22
C GLY A 555 -18.04 27.74 4.33
#